data_AF-A0A963HDP4-F1
#
_entry.id   AF-A0A963HDP4-F1
#
_cell.length_a   1.000
_cell.length_b   1.000
_cell.length_c   1.000
_cell.angle_alpha   90.00
_cell.angle_beta   90.00
_cell.angle_gamma   90.00
#
_symmetry.space_group_name_H-M   'P 1'
#
loop_
_entity.id
_entity.type
_entity.pdbx_description
1 polymer ?
#
loop_
_entity_poly.entity_id
_entity_poly.type
_entity_poly.pdbx_seq_one_letter_code
_entity_poly.pdbx_strand_id
1 'polypeptide(L)'
;MIRTISKIAIASSLACAALSAPVWAATPEDCQRAVDEVSVSGRANYDTALEAQMTKYLNAANTALMQKQSAPAMSELKAYEQKLNEAIQAKKIDEKDGATLKDRLQQAMKCVGSLK
;
A
#
# COMPACT_ATOMS: atom_id res chain seq x y z
N MET A 1 31.95 -50.10 -18.69
CA MET A 1 31.35 -49.26 -17.63
C MET A 1 31.01 -47.91 -18.24
N ILE A 2 29.72 -47.56 -18.18
CA ILE A 2 29.11 -46.36 -18.75
C ILE A 2 29.31 -45.19 -17.78
N ARG A 3 29.74 -44.02 -18.28
CA ARG A 3 29.36 -42.69 -17.75
C ARG A 3 29.42 -41.66 -18.88
N THR A 4 28.36 -41.60 -19.66
CA THR A 4 27.87 -40.38 -20.33
C THR A 4 27.29 -39.46 -19.27
N ILE A 5 27.49 -38.15 -19.40
CA ILE A 5 26.48 -37.09 -19.19
C ILE A 5 27.04 -35.77 -19.73
N SER A 6 26.35 -35.30 -20.76
CA SER A 6 26.53 -34.04 -21.47
C SER A 6 26.38 -32.83 -20.54
N LYS A 7 27.29 -31.86 -20.64
CA LYS A 7 27.07 -30.51 -20.11
C LYS A 7 26.34 -29.70 -21.18
N ILE A 8 25.02 -29.78 -21.18
CA ILE A 8 24.14 -28.95 -22.01
C ILE A 8 23.94 -27.60 -21.30
N ALA A 9 24.00 -26.56 -22.14
CA ALA A 9 23.84 -25.15 -21.88
C ALA A 9 22.61 -24.78 -21.05
N ILE A 10 22.72 -23.68 -20.29
CA ILE A 10 21.61 -22.72 -20.16
C ILE A 10 22.22 -21.31 -20.11
N ALA A 11 22.19 -20.64 -21.27
CA ALA A 11 22.15 -19.18 -21.31
C ALA A 11 20.78 -18.76 -20.77
N SER A 12 20.75 -17.94 -19.71
CA SER A 12 19.54 -17.28 -19.26
C SER A 12 19.88 -15.84 -18.95
N SER A 13 19.75 -15.06 -20.01
CA SER A 13 19.40 -13.65 -20.01
C SER A 13 18.38 -13.35 -18.90
N LEU A 14 18.85 -12.84 -17.78
CA LEU A 14 18.04 -12.01 -16.91
C LEU A 14 17.96 -10.64 -17.58
N ALA A 15 16.99 -10.55 -18.48
CA ALA A 15 16.50 -9.31 -19.02
C ALA A 15 16.29 -8.33 -17.86
N CYS A 16 16.93 -7.16 -17.96
CA CYS A 16 16.45 -5.96 -17.32
C CYS A 16 14.97 -5.83 -17.68
N ALA A 17 14.10 -6.17 -16.73
CA ALA A 17 12.72 -5.74 -16.74
C ALA A 17 12.72 -4.23 -16.46
N ALA A 18 13.13 -3.47 -17.48
CA ALA A 18 12.64 -2.12 -17.71
C ALA A 18 11.14 -2.27 -18.06
N LEU A 19 10.33 -2.59 -17.05
CA LEU A 19 8.90 -2.49 -17.15
C LEU A 19 8.61 -1.00 -17.08
N SER A 20 8.57 -0.37 -18.24
CA SER A 20 7.63 0.72 -18.51
C SER A 20 6.29 0.31 -17.91
N ALA A 21 6.02 0.80 -16.70
CA ALA A 21 4.77 0.56 -15.99
C ALA A 21 3.65 0.92 -16.96
N PRO A 22 2.81 -0.05 -17.33
CA PRO A 22 1.81 0.25 -18.31
C PRO A 22 0.78 1.14 -17.59
N VAL A 23 0.27 2.14 -18.31
CA VAL A 23 -0.72 3.12 -17.82
C VAL A 23 -2.09 2.44 -17.61
N TRP A 24 -2.11 1.32 -16.89
CA TRP A 24 -3.29 0.51 -16.69
C TRP A 24 -4.07 1.18 -15.56
N ALA A 25 -5.37 1.35 -15.80
CA ALA A 25 -6.31 1.78 -14.78
C ALA A 25 -5.98 1.04 -13.49
N ALA A 26 -5.78 1.78 -12.41
CA ALA A 26 -5.43 1.17 -11.14
C ALA A 26 -6.41 0.03 -10.87
N THR A 27 -5.90 -1.17 -10.58
CA THR A 27 -6.79 -2.25 -10.17
C THR A 27 -7.15 -2.06 -8.70
N PRO A 28 -8.27 -2.63 -8.22
CA PRO A 28 -8.54 -2.65 -6.78
C PRO A 28 -7.39 -3.28 -5.96
N GLU A 29 -6.66 -4.22 -6.56
CA GLU A 29 -5.48 -4.88 -5.97
C GLU A 29 -4.29 -3.93 -5.87
N ASP A 30 -4.04 -3.11 -6.89
CA ASP A 30 -3.00 -2.06 -6.84
C ASP A 30 -3.30 -1.04 -5.75
N CYS A 31 -4.57 -0.64 -5.62
CA CYS A 31 -4.97 0.29 -4.58
C CYS A 31 -4.95 -0.34 -3.19
N GLN A 32 -5.27 -1.63 -3.08
CA GLN A 32 -5.10 -2.37 -1.83
C GLN A 32 -3.62 -2.38 -1.41
N ARG A 33 -2.69 -2.65 -2.35
CA ARG A 33 -1.25 -2.58 -2.05
C ARG A 33 -0.83 -1.18 -1.59
N ALA A 34 -1.37 -0.12 -2.20
CA ALA A 34 -1.11 1.24 -1.73
C ALA A 34 -1.64 1.50 -0.30
N VAL A 35 -2.80 0.95 0.06
CA VAL A 35 -3.34 1.02 1.42
C VAL A 35 -2.52 0.18 2.40
N ASP A 36 -2.02 -0.98 1.99
CA ASP A 36 -1.14 -1.82 2.80
C ASP A 36 0.22 -1.14 3.05
N GLU A 37 0.76 -0.40 2.08
CA GLU A 37 1.97 0.41 2.28
C GLU A 37 1.76 1.50 3.34
N VAL A 38 0.58 2.12 3.39
CA VAL A 38 0.20 3.07 4.45
C VAL A 38 0.18 2.36 5.81
N SER A 39 -0.38 1.14 5.87
CA SER A 39 -0.40 0.33 7.09
C SER A 39 1.00 0.02 7.60
N VAL A 40 1.86 -0.55 6.75
CA VAL A 40 3.24 -0.91 7.12
C VAL A 40 4.03 0.31 7.56
N SER A 41 3.90 1.43 6.84
CA SER A 41 4.55 2.68 7.23
C SER A 41 4.01 3.20 8.56
N GLY A 42 2.70 3.06 8.81
CA GLY A 42 2.05 3.56 10.02
C GLY A 42 2.47 2.79 11.27
N ARG A 43 2.50 1.46 11.20
CA ARG A 43 2.82 0.58 12.34
C ARG A 43 4.20 0.83 12.94
N ALA A 44 5.15 1.31 12.13
CA ALA A 44 6.48 1.70 12.63
C ALA A 44 6.47 2.96 13.52
N ASN A 45 5.38 3.74 13.47
CA ASN A 45 5.29 5.08 14.05
C ASN A 45 4.16 5.24 15.08
N TYR A 46 3.43 4.17 15.39
CA TYR A 46 2.26 4.22 16.28
C TYR A 46 2.52 3.56 17.63
N ASP A 47 1.93 4.12 18.68
CA ASP A 47 1.67 3.36 19.90
C ASP A 47 0.61 2.28 19.62
N THR A 48 0.55 1.25 20.48
CA THR A 48 -0.34 0.10 20.29
C THR A 48 -1.84 0.45 20.23
N ALA A 49 -2.26 1.52 20.93
CA ALA A 49 -3.66 1.94 20.95
C ALA A 49 -4.05 2.70 19.67
N LEU A 50 -3.13 3.52 19.16
CA LEU A 50 -3.25 4.21 17.89
C LEU A 50 -3.16 3.21 16.73
N GLU A 51 -2.26 2.24 16.79
CA GLU A 51 -2.11 1.17 15.79
C GLU A 51 -3.43 0.44 15.57
N ALA A 52 -4.12 0.03 16.65
CA ALA A 52 -5.39 -0.68 16.56
C ALA A 52 -6.48 0.18 15.89
N GLN A 53 -6.55 1.47 16.22
CA GLN A 53 -7.50 2.40 15.58
C GLN A 53 -7.18 2.61 14.11
N MET A 54 -5.92 2.89 13.78
CA MET A 54 -5.48 3.18 12.41
C MET A 54 -5.63 1.95 11.51
N THR A 55 -5.29 0.77 12.02
CA THR A 55 -5.47 -0.51 11.31
C THR A 55 -6.93 -0.81 11.02
N LYS A 56 -7.87 -0.41 11.90
CA LYS A 56 -9.30 -0.59 11.66
C LYS A 56 -9.77 0.12 10.38
N TYR A 57 -9.38 1.38 10.19
CA TYR A 57 -9.74 2.15 9.00
C TYR A 57 -9.12 1.57 7.73
N LEU A 58 -7.84 1.19 7.78
CA LEU A 58 -7.16 0.60 6.62
C LEU A 58 -7.73 -0.77 6.24
N ASN A 59 -8.08 -1.61 7.22
CA ASN A 59 -8.75 -2.89 6.98
C ASN A 59 -10.17 -2.70 6.39
N ALA A 60 -10.91 -1.70 6.85
CA ALA A 60 -12.22 -1.37 6.29
C ALA A 60 -12.09 -0.87 4.84
N ALA A 61 -11.09 -0.02 4.55
CA ALA A 61 -10.78 0.43 3.20
C ALA A 61 -10.41 -0.75 2.28
N ASN A 62 -9.52 -1.65 2.72
CA ASN A 62 -9.15 -2.86 1.98
C ASN A 62 -10.35 -3.78 1.72
N THR A 63 -11.21 -3.98 2.72
CA THR A 63 -12.43 -4.78 2.57
C THR A 63 -13.35 -4.18 1.51
N ALA A 64 -13.54 -2.86 1.53
CA ALA A 64 -14.33 -2.15 0.53
C ALA A 64 -13.70 -2.26 -0.87
N LEU A 65 -12.37 -2.16 -1.01
CA LEU A 65 -11.66 -2.36 -2.28
C LEU A 65 -11.85 -3.77 -2.83
N MET A 66 -11.79 -4.79 -1.97
CA MET A 66 -12.07 -6.19 -2.35
C MET A 66 -13.52 -6.41 -2.79
N GLN A 67 -14.46 -5.65 -2.22
CA GLN A 67 -15.85 -5.62 -2.67
C GLN A 67 -16.07 -4.74 -3.90
N LYS A 68 -15.00 -4.17 -4.48
CA LYS A 68 -15.02 -3.21 -5.60
C LYS A 68 -15.83 -1.95 -5.30
N GLN A 69 -15.87 -1.55 -4.03
CA GLN A 69 -16.59 -0.39 -3.54
C GLN A 69 -15.59 0.76 -3.28
N SER A 70 -15.33 1.57 -4.31
CA SER A 70 -14.37 2.68 -4.24
C SER A 70 -14.84 3.83 -3.32
N ALA A 71 -16.14 4.14 -3.29
CA ALA A 71 -16.66 5.21 -2.44
C ALA A 71 -16.56 4.91 -0.93
N PRO A 72 -16.97 3.74 -0.42
CA PRO A 72 -16.72 3.34 0.96
C PRO A 72 -15.23 3.28 1.30
N ALA A 73 -14.39 2.74 0.41
CA ALA A 73 -12.95 2.72 0.62
C ALA A 73 -12.37 4.13 0.79
N MET A 74 -12.79 5.08 -0.05
CA MET A 74 -12.37 6.48 0.04
C MET A 74 -12.86 7.15 1.32
N SER A 75 -14.05 6.80 1.82
CA SER A 75 -14.57 7.31 3.10
C SER A 75 -13.70 6.87 4.28
N GLU A 76 -13.32 5.59 4.31
CA GLU A 76 -12.45 5.05 5.36
C GLU A 76 -11.04 5.67 5.31
N LEU A 77 -10.49 5.89 4.11
CA LEU A 77 -9.19 6.57 3.94
C LEU A 77 -9.23 8.04 4.41
N LYS A 78 -10.36 8.75 4.20
CA LYS A 78 -10.54 10.10 4.76
C LYS A 78 -10.66 10.10 6.28
N ALA A 79 -11.36 9.12 6.85
CA ALA A 79 -11.46 8.98 8.30
C ALA A 79 -10.07 8.70 8.92
N TYR A 80 -9.28 7.86 8.25
CA TYR A 80 -7.88 7.64 8.60
C TYR A 80 -7.05 8.94 8.49
N GLU A 81 -7.20 9.73 7.42
CA GLU A 81 -6.50 11.03 7.27
C GLU A 81 -6.78 11.96 8.45
N GLN A 82 -8.04 12.05 8.86
CA GLN A 82 -8.43 12.86 10.00
C GLN A 82 -7.73 12.38 11.29
N LYS A 83 -7.75 11.08 11.56
CA LYS A 83 -7.10 10.50 12.75
C LYS A 83 -5.58 10.63 12.73
N LEU A 84 -4.98 10.52 11.54
CA LEU A 84 -3.55 10.77 11.34
C LEU A 84 -3.21 12.23 11.68
N ASN A 85 -4.00 13.19 11.20
CA ASN A 85 -3.79 14.61 11.51
C ASN A 85 -3.97 14.90 13.00
N GLU A 86 -4.98 14.31 13.65
CA GLU A 86 -5.17 14.42 15.11
C GLU A 86 -3.96 13.86 15.87
N ALA A 87 -3.41 12.72 15.44
CA ALA A 87 -2.24 12.11 16.06
C ALA A 87 -0.96 12.94 15.86
N ILE A 88 -0.75 13.54 14.69
CA ILE A 88 0.37 14.46 14.43
C ILE A 88 0.24 15.72 15.28
N GLN A 89 -0.93 16.34 15.33
CA GLN A 89 -1.18 17.53 16.15
C GLN A 89 -0.99 17.26 17.65
N ALA A 90 -1.40 16.07 18.10
CA ALA A 90 -1.19 15.61 19.47
C ALA A 90 0.26 15.14 19.75
N LYS A 91 1.18 15.26 18.77
CA LYS A 91 2.58 14.81 18.86
C LYS A 91 2.72 13.33 19.24
N LYS A 92 1.75 12.51 18.85
CA LYS A 92 1.81 11.04 18.98
C LYS A 92 2.61 10.38 17.85
N ILE A 93 2.82 11.14 16.76
CA ILE A 93 3.63 10.78 15.61
C ILE A 93 4.51 12.00 15.34
N ASP A 94 5.80 11.78 15.09
CA ASP A 94 6.71 12.84 14.70
C ASP A 94 6.26 13.48 13.37
N GLU A 95 6.46 14.79 13.23
CA GLU A 95 5.97 15.54 12.05
C GLU A 95 6.53 15.01 10.74
N LYS A 96 7.78 14.52 10.74
CA LYS A 96 8.44 13.94 9.57
C LYS A 96 7.80 12.61 9.15
N ASP A 97 7.51 11.74 10.11
CA ASP A 97 6.86 10.46 9.87
C ASP A 97 5.39 10.66 9.50
N GLY A 98 4.74 11.63 10.15
CA GLY A 98 3.41 12.10 9.81
C GLY A 98 3.32 12.62 8.37
N ALA A 99 4.29 13.39 7.90
CA ALA A 99 4.36 13.85 6.51
C ALA A 99 4.51 12.67 5.53
N THR A 100 5.39 11.73 5.84
CA THR A 100 5.60 10.52 5.03
C THR A 100 4.31 9.68 4.94
N LEU A 101 3.60 9.52 6.06
CA LEU A 101 2.32 8.82 6.11
C LEU A 101 1.23 9.51 5.30
N LYS A 102 1.18 10.85 5.35
CA LYS A 102 0.23 11.63 4.54
C LYS A 102 0.52 11.48 3.05
N ASP A 103 1.78 11.47 2.63
CA ASP A 103 2.13 11.27 1.23
C ASP A 103 1.70 9.88 0.72
N ARG A 104 1.95 8.83 1.51
CA ARG A 104 1.50 7.46 1.19
C ARG A 104 -0.02 7.38 1.15
N LEU A 105 -0.70 7.99 2.11
CA LEU A 105 -2.16 8.03 2.17
C LEU A 105 -2.75 8.74 0.95
N GLN A 106 -2.16 9.86 0.54
CA GLN A 106 -2.60 10.59 -0.65
C GLN A 106 -2.41 9.77 -1.92
N GLN A 107 -1.34 8.98 -2.02
CA GLN A 107 -1.16 8.03 -3.14
C GLN A 107 -2.25 6.96 -3.14
N ALA A 108 -2.56 6.37 -1.98
CA ALA A 108 -3.65 5.41 -1.84
C ALA A 108 -5.00 6.03 -2.22
N MET A 109 -5.32 7.23 -1.72
CA MET A 109 -6.55 7.96 -2.04
C MET A 109 -6.67 8.31 -3.52
N LYS A 110 -5.57 8.71 -4.17
CA LYS A 110 -5.54 8.94 -5.62
C LYS A 110 -5.80 7.66 -6.40
N CYS A 111 -5.21 6.55 -5.95
CA CYS A 111 -5.46 5.23 -6.52
C CYS A 111 -6.95 4.88 -6.42
N VAL A 112 -7.53 4.92 -5.21
CA VAL A 112 -8.95 4.62 -4.99
C VAL A 112 -9.87 5.55 -5.78
N GLY A 113 -9.54 6.84 -5.86
CA GLY A 113 -10.27 7.83 -6.66
C GLY A 113 -10.22 7.58 -8.17
N SER A 114 -9.25 6.80 -8.65
CA SER A 114 -9.13 6.39 -10.06
C SER A 114 -9.90 5.11 -10.41
N LEU A 115 -10.38 4.35 -9.41
CA LEU A 115 -11.20 3.13 -9.57
C LEU A 115 -12.66 3.41 -9.97
N LYS A 116 -12.90 4.41 -10.81
CA LYS A 116 -14.23 4.96 -11.09
C LYS A 116 -15.11 4.00 -11.90
#